data_AF-A0A7C7ZE63-F1
#
_entry.id   AF-A0A7C7ZE63-F1
#
_cell.length_a   1.000
_cell.length_b   1.000
_cell.length_c   1.000
_cell.angle_alpha   90.00
_cell.angle_beta   90.00
_cell.angle_gamma   90.00
#
_symmetry.space_group_name_H-M   'P 1'
#
loop_
_entity.id
_entity.type
_entity.pdbx_description
1 polymer ?
#
loop_
_entity_poly.entity_id
_entity_poly.type
_entity_poly.pdbx_seq_one_letter_code
_entity_poly.pdbx_strand_id
1 'polypeptide(L)'
;MLSDLRRAKGLSLRAVEQATGKMVSNAYLSQLENGKIKKPSPNVLQSLAEVYVVPYEALMEMAGYLLPPKRDGGRRKRIAAFAIDDLTAEEEEELLKYLAFLRSRTPR
;
A
#
# COMPACT_ATOMS: atom_id res chain seq x y z
N MET A 1 3.19 -5.14 -10.23
CA MET A 1 2.10 -6.11 -10.51
C MET A 1 1.97 -7.07 -9.32
N LEU A 2 0.85 -7.81 -9.20
CA LEU A 2 0.65 -8.74 -8.07
C LEU A 2 1.72 -9.85 -8.00
N SER A 3 2.19 -10.31 -9.16
CA SER A 3 3.29 -11.26 -9.29
C SER A 3 4.61 -10.74 -8.70
N ASP A 4 4.87 -9.43 -8.77
CA ASP A 4 6.09 -8.82 -8.23
C ASP A 4 6.08 -8.83 -6.70
N LEU A 5 4.92 -8.57 -6.08
CA LEU A 5 4.76 -8.65 -4.62
C LEU A 5 5.05 -10.07 -4.12
N ARG A 6 4.50 -11.08 -4.80
CA ARG A 6 4.75 -12.48 -4.47
C ARG A 6 6.23 -12.84 -4.60
N ARG A 7 6.87 -12.44 -5.70
CA ARG A 7 8.29 -12.69 -5.95
C ARG A 7 9.20 -11.96 -4.96
N ALA A 8 8.86 -10.74 -4.57
CA ALA A 8 9.59 -9.97 -3.56
C ALA A 8 9.57 -10.65 -2.18
N LYS A 9 8.48 -11.37 -1.86
CA LYS A 9 8.38 -12.21 -0.65
C LYS A 9 8.98 -13.61 -0.80
N GLY A 10 9.51 -13.96 -1.98
CA GLY A 10 10.06 -15.30 -2.25
C GLY A 10 9.02 -16.42 -2.24
N LEU A 11 7.73 -16.10 -2.37
CA LEU A 11 6.65 -17.07 -2.23
C LEU A 11 6.34 -17.77 -3.56
N SER A 12 6.12 -19.08 -3.51
CA SER A 12 5.52 -19.81 -4.64
C SER A 12 4.00 -19.59 -4.66
N LEU A 13 3.35 -19.83 -5.80
CA LEU A 13 1.88 -19.78 -5.88
C LEU A 13 1.23 -20.75 -4.87
N ARG A 14 1.82 -21.93 -4.64
CA ARG A 14 1.35 -22.89 -3.64
C ARG A 14 1.53 -22.37 -2.21
N ALA A 15 2.63 -21.67 -1.93
CA ALA A 15 2.85 -21.09 -0.62
C ALA A 15 1.79 -20.03 -0.27
N VAL A 16 1.43 -19.17 -1.24
CA VAL A 16 0.36 -18.18 -1.05
C VAL A 16 -1.00 -18.86 -0.86
N GLU A 17 -1.31 -19.91 -1.62
CA GLU A 17 -2.53 -20.69 -1.42
C GLU A 17 -2.64 -21.25 0.01
N GLN A 18 -1.56 -21.81 0.55
CA GLN A 18 -1.55 -22.28 1.94
C GLN A 18 -1.67 -21.12 2.94
N ALA A 19 -0.95 -20.03 2.72
CA ALA A 19 -0.94 -18.87 3.61
C ALA A 19 -2.31 -18.15 3.66
N THR A 20 -3.09 -18.20 2.58
CA THR A 20 -4.48 -17.68 2.53
C THR A 20 -5.51 -18.69 3.05
N GLY A 21 -5.09 -19.81 3.65
CA GLY A 21 -6.01 -20.85 4.13
C GLY A 21 -6.82 -21.50 3.01
N LYS A 22 -6.25 -21.62 1.80
CA LYS A 22 -6.89 -22.08 0.56
C LYS A 22 -8.03 -21.20 0.05
N MET A 23 -8.22 -20.00 0.60
CA MET A 23 -9.17 -19.03 0.07
C MET A 23 -8.80 -18.62 -1.36
N VAL A 24 -7.51 -18.45 -1.63
CA VAL A 24 -6.98 -18.09 -2.94
C VAL A 24 -6.25 -19.30 -3.52
N SER A 25 -6.93 -20.05 -4.39
CA SER A 25 -6.33 -21.24 -5.00
C SER A 25 -5.16 -20.87 -5.91
N ASN A 26 -4.22 -21.80 -6.09
CA ASN A 26 -3.06 -21.61 -6.98
C ASN A 26 -3.49 -21.24 -8.41
N ALA A 27 -4.51 -21.93 -8.94
CA ALA A 27 -5.06 -21.68 -10.26
C ALA A 27 -5.68 -20.27 -10.37
N TYR A 28 -6.45 -19.86 -9.36
CA TYR A 28 -7.04 -18.53 -9.31
C TYR A 28 -5.97 -17.44 -9.23
N LEU A 29 -4.97 -17.62 -8.35
CA LEU A 29 -3.85 -16.67 -8.21
C LEU A 29 -3.06 -16.54 -9.51
N SER A 30 -2.82 -17.65 -10.23
CA SER A 30 -2.19 -17.62 -11.55
C SER A 30 -3.01 -16.84 -12.57
N GLN A 31 -4.35 -17.03 -12.59
CA GLN A 31 -5.23 -16.26 -13.47
C GLN A 31 -5.24 -14.76 -13.11
N LEU A 32 -5.15 -14.43 -11.82
CA LEU A 32 -5.07 -13.07 -11.33
C LEU A 32 -3.74 -12.40 -11.69
N GLU A 33 -2.61 -13.07 -11.45
CA GLU A 33 -1.27 -12.56 -11.79
C GLU A 33 -1.07 -12.34 -13.30
N ASN A 34 -1.71 -13.17 -14.14
CA ASN A 34 -1.65 -13.07 -15.60
C ASN A 34 -2.74 -12.16 -16.19
N GLY A 35 -3.53 -11.47 -15.36
CA GLY A 35 -4.53 -10.49 -15.81
C GLY A 35 -5.77 -11.08 -16.48
N LYS A 36 -5.97 -12.41 -16.42
CA LYS A 36 -7.23 -13.05 -16.86
C LYS A 36 -8.38 -12.65 -15.94
N ILE A 37 -8.10 -12.51 -14.64
CA ILE A 37 -9.01 -11.92 -13.66
C ILE A 37 -8.53 -10.51 -13.38
N LYS A 38 -9.41 -9.52 -13.62
CA LYS A 38 -9.09 -8.09 -13.44
C LYS A 38 -9.70 -7.47 -12.19
N LYS A 39 -10.73 -8.09 -11.63
CA LYS A 39 -11.48 -7.61 -10.46
C LYS A 39 -11.66 -8.75 -9.44
N PRO A 40 -10.62 -9.10 -8.67
CA PRO A 40 -10.75 -10.03 -7.55
C PRO A 40 -11.67 -9.44 -6.46
N SER A 41 -12.32 -10.29 -5.66
CA SER A 41 -13.21 -9.79 -4.60
C SER A 41 -12.44 -9.07 -3.48
N PRO A 42 -13.09 -8.14 -2.76
CA PRO A 42 -12.54 -7.49 -1.56
C PRO A 42 -11.90 -8.46 -0.56
N ASN A 43 -12.56 -9.59 -0.28
CA ASN A 43 -12.04 -10.58 0.67
C ASN A 43 -10.75 -11.25 0.17
N VAL A 44 -10.65 -11.53 -1.13
CA VAL A 44 -9.42 -12.06 -1.74
C VAL A 44 -8.29 -11.04 -1.61
N LEU A 45 -8.59 -9.76 -1.87
CA LEU A 45 -7.62 -8.68 -1.74
C LEU A 45 -7.16 -8.51 -0.29
N GLN A 46 -8.06 -8.59 0.69
CA GLN A 46 -7.72 -8.54 2.11
C GLN A 46 -6.78 -9.69 2.49
N SER A 47 -7.10 -10.92 2.10
CA SER A 47 -6.27 -12.09 2.40
C SER A 47 -4.88 -12.00 1.75
N LEU A 48 -4.79 -11.48 0.52
CA LEU A 48 -3.51 -11.24 -0.15
C LEU A 48 -2.73 -10.08 0.49
N ALA A 49 -3.40 -9.05 0.99
CA ALA A 49 -2.78 -7.93 1.71
C ALA A 49 -2.08 -8.41 2.98
N GLU A 50 -2.73 -9.29 3.74
CA GLU A 50 -2.18 -9.91 4.94
C GLU A 50 -0.93 -10.75 4.63
N VAL A 51 -1.00 -11.62 3.60
CA VAL A 51 0.13 -12.49 3.21
C VAL A 51 1.31 -11.69 2.68
N TYR A 52 1.05 -10.64 1.90
CA TYR A 52 2.11 -9.82 1.31
C TYR A 52 2.57 -8.69 2.23
N VAL A 53 1.90 -8.47 3.37
CA VAL A 53 2.19 -7.37 4.31
C VAL A 53 2.19 -6.03 3.57
N VAL A 54 1.12 -5.78 2.82
CA VAL A 54 0.90 -4.53 2.09
C VAL A 54 -0.44 -3.92 2.49
N PRO A 55 -0.61 -2.60 2.36
CA PRO A 55 -1.91 -1.98 2.62
C PRO A 55 -3.00 -2.55 1.72
N TYR A 56 -4.14 -2.91 2.30
CA TYR A 56 -5.30 -3.43 1.58
C TYR A 56 -5.79 -2.44 0.52
N GLU A 57 -5.76 -1.15 0.83
CA GLU A 57 -6.12 -0.04 -0.05
C GLU A 57 -5.26 -0.01 -1.31
N ALA A 58 -3.98 -0.37 -1.22
CA ALA A 58 -3.10 -0.41 -2.38
C ALA A 58 -3.53 -1.50 -3.38
N LEU A 59 -3.99 -2.65 -2.87
CA LEU A 59 -4.53 -3.71 -3.72
C LEU A 59 -5.91 -3.36 -4.28
N MET A 60 -6.74 -2.66 -3.51
CA MET A 60 -8.03 -2.13 -3.96
C MET A 60 -7.89 -1.08 -5.06
N GLU A 61 -6.90 -0.18 -4.95
CA GLU A 61 -6.56 0.79 -6.00
C GLU A 61 -6.06 0.06 -7.27
N MET A 62 -5.20 -0.95 -7.12
CA MET A 62 -4.71 -1.76 -8.24
C MET A 62 -5.81 -2.53 -8.97
N ALA A 63 -6.81 -3.03 -8.24
CA ALA A 63 -7.98 -3.71 -8.79
C ALA A 63 -9.07 -2.73 -9.30
N GLY A 64 -8.84 -1.42 -9.20
CA GLY A 64 -9.74 -0.39 -9.71
C GLY A 64 -11.00 -0.18 -8.87
N TYR A 65 -11.00 -0.59 -7.60
CA TYR A 65 -12.08 -0.30 -6.65
C TYR A 65 -12.00 1.11 -6.10
N LEU A 66 -10.78 1.62 -5.90
CA LEU A 66 -10.55 2.99 -5.45
C LEU A 66 -10.19 3.85 -6.64
N LEU A 67 -10.98 4.90 -6.87
CA LEU A 67 -10.56 5.98 -7.76
C LEU A 67 -9.41 6.71 -7.06
N PRO A 68 -8.26 6.93 -7.73
CA PRO A 68 -7.21 7.73 -7.15
C PRO A 68 -7.81 9.10 -6.79
N PRO A 69 -7.55 9.66 -5.60
CA PRO A 69 -8.08 10.95 -5.24
C PRO A 69 -7.68 11.93 -6.36
N LYS A 70 -8.66 12.67 -6.88
CA LYS A 70 -8.44 13.73 -7.89
C LYS A 70 -7.19 14.49 -7.47
N ARG A 71 -6.24 14.62 -8.40
CA ARG A 71 -4.90 15.19 -8.17
C ARG A 71 -5.00 16.69 -7.86
N ASP A 72 -5.46 17.01 -6.66
CA ASP A 72 -5.31 18.32 -6.04
C ASP A 72 -4.58 18.09 -4.71
N GLY A 73 -3.25 18.26 -4.70
CA GLY A 73 -2.42 18.30 -3.48
C GLY A 73 -2.14 17.00 -2.71
N GLY A 74 -2.90 15.92 -2.93
CA GLY A 74 -2.88 14.72 -2.06
C GLY A 74 -1.60 13.87 -2.07
N ARG A 75 -0.83 13.83 -3.17
CA ARG A 75 0.39 12.99 -3.26
C ARG A 75 1.53 13.53 -2.39
N ARG A 76 1.66 14.86 -2.30
CA ARG A 76 2.63 15.53 -1.41
C ARG A 76 2.24 15.37 0.07
N LYS A 77 0.93 15.46 0.40
CA LYS A 77 0.42 15.16 1.75
C LYS A 77 0.62 13.72 2.16
N ARG A 78 0.43 12.74 1.26
CA ARG A 78 0.64 11.32 1.57
C ARG A 78 2.12 10.98 1.81
N ILE A 79 3.04 11.53 1.01
CA ILE A 79 4.48 11.37 1.24
C ILE A 79 4.91 12.07 2.53
N ALA A 80 4.39 13.27 2.80
CA ALA A 80 4.66 13.97 4.04
C ALA A 80 4.12 13.21 5.27
N ALA A 81 2.92 12.63 5.20
CA ALA A 81 2.36 11.83 6.30
C ALA A 81 3.16 10.56 6.56
N PHE A 82 3.56 9.82 5.52
CA PHE A 82 4.42 8.65 5.65
C PHE A 82 5.80 8.99 6.22
N ALA A 83 6.38 10.13 5.82
CA ALA A 83 7.67 10.57 6.33
C ALA A 83 7.59 11.12 7.76
N ILE A 84 6.40 11.48 8.27
CA ILE A 84 6.19 11.90 9.65
C ILE A 84 6.01 10.69 10.59
N ASP A 85 5.35 9.63 10.13
CA ASP A 85 5.13 8.40 10.92
C ASP A 85 6.42 7.59 11.20
N ASP A 86 7.50 7.83 10.45
CA ASP A 86 8.79 7.12 10.57
C ASP A 86 9.90 8.02 11.15
N LEU A 87 9.55 9.12 11.83
CA LEU A 87 10.53 10.03 12.47
C LEU A 87 10.92 9.55 13.86
N THR A 88 12.20 9.71 14.18
CA THR A 88 12.70 9.61 15.55
C THR A 88 12.31 10.85 16.35
N ALA A 89 12.32 10.73 17.69
CA ALA A 89 11.99 11.85 18.58
C ALA A 89 12.89 13.09 18.36
N GLU A 90 14.14 12.88 17.96
CA GLU A 90 15.10 13.94 17.64
C GLU A 90 14.72 14.67 16.35
N GLU A 91 14.33 13.92 15.31
CA GLU A 91 13.89 14.48 14.02
C GLU A 91 12.53 15.20 14.15
N GLU A 92 11.63 14.71 14.98
CA GLU A 92 10.37 15.38 15.31
C GLU A 92 10.63 16.74 15.95
N GLU A 93 11.58 16.81 16.88
CA GLU A 93 11.94 18.04 17.58
C GLU A 93 12.57 19.08 16.65
N GLU A 94 13.43 18.66 15.71
CA GLU A 94 13.97 19.53 14.66
C GLU A 94 12.90 20.03 13.70
N LEU A 95 11.95 19.17 13.32
CA LEU A 95 10.85 19.54 12.43
C LEU A 95 9.96 20.61 13.07
N LEU A 96 9.67 20.49 14.37
CA LEU A 96 8.91 21.48 15.14
C LEU A 96 9.64 22.84 15.19
N LYS A 97 10.96 22.84 15.41
CA LYS A 97 11.79 24.06 15.37
C LYS A 97 11.73 24.73 14.00
N TYR A 98 11.82 23.95 12.93
CA TYR A 98 11.76 24.47 11.56
C TYR A 98 10.37 25.01 11.21
N LEU A 99 9.29 24.34 11.61
CA LEU A 99 7.92 24.82 11.41
C LEU A 99 7.65 26.13 12.15
N ALA A 100 8.15 26.28 13.39
CA ALA A 100 8.06 27.52 14.15
C ALA A 100 8.81 28.67 13.44
N PHE A 101 10.02 28.40 12.94
CA PHE A 101 10.80 29.35 12.15
C PHE A 101 10.07 29.80 10.89
N LEU A 102 9.49 28.89 10.11
CA LEU A 102 8.72 29.25 8.92
C LEU A 102 7.49 30.10 9.24
N ARG A 103 6.75 29.78 10.30
CA ARG A 103 5.60 30.58 10.73
C ARG A 103 5.98 31.99 11.18
N SER A 104 7.20 32.19 11.67
CA SER A 104 7.70 33.53 12.00
C SER A 104 8.07 34.39 10.79
N ARG A 105 8.31 33.79 9.61
CA ARG A 105 8.71 34.50 8.37
C ARG A 105 7.56 34.78 7.41
N THR A 106 6.40 34.17 7.63
CA THR A 106 5.20 34.44 6.83
C THR A 106 4.32 35.41 7.62
N PRO A 107 4.34 36.74 7.35
CA PRO A 107 3.35 37.62 7.92
C PRO A 107 1.97 37.21 7.36
N ARG A 108 0.97 37.19 8.23
CA ARG A 108 -0.43 36.94 7.85
C ARG A 108 -0.92 37.94 6.82
#